data_AF-A0A927FGP3-F1
#
_entry.id   AF-A0A927FGP3-F1
#
_cell.length_a   1.000
_cell.length_b   1.000
_cell.length_c   1.000
_cell.angle_alpha   90.00
_cell.angle_beta   90.00
_cell.angle_gamma   90.00
#
_symmetry.space_group_name_H-M   'P 1'
#
loop_
_entity.id
_entity.type
_entity.pdbx_description
1 polymer ?
#
loop_
_entity_poly.entity_id
_entity_poly.type
_entity_poly.pdbx_seq_one_letter_code
_entity_poly.pdbx_strand_id
1 'polypeptide(L)'
;MPTIEHETSPAIAAEVARVKRFLAGPIKGDSGMNAFIVGHVAGPYCPDQAANCGAVMRFEWTGPVIQGSIFNGYSPNQLFDEHPHRAFIPAGTNSNLKLIEIVLVRGCSWEDAIVDPSFSLANLCSWLSSKRAGWRQAVAERLEEEMAAIVATQPNISVCVP
;
A
#
# COMPACT_ATOMS: atom_id res chain seq x y z
N MET A 1 9.14 -18.54 0.45
CA MET A 1 8.52 -17.56 -0.46
C MET A 1 8.91 -16.19 0.05
N PRO A 2 9.39 -15.26 -0.79
CA PRO A 2 9.80 -13.95 -0.29
C PRO A 2 8.57 -13.18 0.19
N THR A 3 8.71 -12.57 1.36
CA THR A 3 7.80 -11.51 1.81
C THR A 3 8.30 -10.20 1.21
N ILE A 4 7.37 -9.40 0.69
CA ILE A 4 7.69 -8.09 0.17
C ILE A 4 6.89 -6.99 0.87
N GLU A 5 7.49 -5.81 0.99
CA GLU A 5 6.90 -4.64 1.62
C GLU A 5 6.71 -3.52 0.59
N HIS A 6 5.50 -2.97 0.54
CA HIS A 6 5.18 -1.77 -0.24
C HIS A 6 4.73 -0.66 0.70
N GLU A 7 5.41 0.47 0.64
CA GLU A 7 5.08 1.65 1.44
C GLU A 7 4.11 2.57 0.68
N THR A 8 3.07 3.04 1.37
CA THR A 8 2.02 3.89 0.79
C THR A 8 1.28 4.71 1.87
N SER A 9 0.22 5.43 1.51
CA SER A 9 -0.63 6.12 2.48
C SER A 9 -1.72 5.19 3.05
N PRO A 10 -2.23 5.43 4.26
CA PRO A 10 -3.35 4.66 4.81
C PRO A 10 -4.58 4.64 3.88
N ALA A 11 -4.87 5.75 3.21
CA ALA A 11 -5.96 5.82 2.24
C ALA A 11 -5.77 4.86 1.06
N ILE A 12 -4.58 4.86 0.45
CA ILE A 12 -4.28 3.97 -0.68
C ILE A 12 -4.24 2.51 -0.21
N ALA A 13 -3.65 2.22 0.95
CA ALA A 13 -3.62 0.86 1.49
C ALA A 13 -5.04 0.30 1.68
N ALA A 14 -5.95 1.11 2.25
CA ALA A 14 -7.35 0.73 2.43
C ALA A 14 -8.06 0.52 1.09
N GLU A 15 -7.85 1.41 0.12
CA GLU A 15 -8.43 1.27 -1.22
C GLU A 15 -7.96 -0.02 -1.89
N VAL A 16 -6.66 -0.26 -1.95
CA VAL A 16 -6.05 -1.46 -2.55
C VAL A 16 -6.60 -2.73 -1.90
N ALA A 17 -6.70 -2.76 -0.57
CA ALA A 17 -7.24 -3.91 0.16
C ALA A 17 -8.72 -4.18 -0.18
N ARG A 18 -9.54 -3.12 -0.25
CA ARG A 18 -10.97 -3.21 -0.59
C ARG A 18 -11.21 -3.70 -2.01
N VAL A 19 -10.56 -3.06 -2.98
CA VAL A 19 -10.80 -3.33 -4.41
C VAL A 19 -9.97 -4.49 -4.93
N LYS A 20 -8.97 -4.95 -4.15
CA LYS A 20 -8.01 -6.00 -4.48
C LYS A 20 -7.13 -5.69 -5.68
N ARG A 21 -6.89 -4.39 -5.92
CA ARG A 21 -6.14 -3.89 -7.07
C ARG A 21 -5.24 -2.73 -6.64
N PHE A 22 -3.98 -2.82 -7.00
CA PHE A 22 -3.02 -1.73 -6.97
C PHE A 22 -2.99 -1.06 -8.36
N LEU A 23 -3.17 0.25 -8.41
CA LEU A 23 -3.07 1.01 -9.66
C LEU A 23 -1.64 1.52 -9.84
N ALA A 24 -0.97 1.07 -10.89
CA ALA A 24 0.36 1.53 -11.25
C ALA A 24 0.35 2.99 -11.72
N GLY A 25 1.48 3.67 -11.60
CA GLY A 25 1.66 5.01 -12.12
C GLY A 25 1.71 5.06 -13.66
N PRO A 26 1.46 6.24 -14.27
CA PRO A 26 1.36 6.38 -15.72
C PRO A 26 2.72 6.39 -16.44
N ILE A 27 3.85 6.43 -15.73
CA ILE A 27 5.20 6.55 -16.29
C ILE A 27 5.93 5.22 -16.17
N LYS A 28 6.80 4.86 -17.14
CA LYS A 28 7.55 3.57 -17.16
C LYS A 28 8.32 3.24 -15.88
N GLY A 29 8.81 4.24 -15.14
CA GLY A 29 9.49 4.03 -13.84
C GLY A 29 8.55 3.55 -12.73
N ASP A 30 7.25 3.84 -12.89
CA ASP A 30 6.14 3.56 -11.97
C ASP A 30 5.07 2.65 -12.61
N SER A 31 5.37 2.00 -13.75
CA SER A 31 4.41 1.15 -14.48
C SER A 31 4.22 -0.22 -13.83
N GLY A 32 4.26 -0.25 -12.49
CA GLY A 32 4.14 -1.41 -11.63
C GLY A 32 4.15 -1.00 -10.16
N MET A 33 4.29 -1.96 -9.28
CA MET A 33 4.41 -1.75 -7.84
C MET A 33 5.88 -1.83 -7.42
N ASN A 34 6.38 -0.75 -6.83
CA ASN A 34 7.67 -0.72 -6.14
C ASN A 34 7.53 -1.38 -4.76
N ALA A 35 8.47 -2.24 -4.39
CA ALA A 35 8.46 -2.93 -3.11
C ALA A 35 9.90 -3.21 -2.63
N PHE A 36 10.02 -3.85 -1.46
CA PHE A 36 11.27 -4.37 -0.92
C PHE A 36 11.10 -5.83 -0.54
N ILE A 37 12.15 -6.65 -0.74
CA ILE A 37 12.14 -8.02 -0.20
C ILE A 37 12.61 -7.96 1.25
N VAL A 38 11.76 -8.43 2.16
CA VAL A 38 12.07 -8.48 3.60
C VAL A 38 13.33 -9.32 3.83
N GLY A 39 14.28 -8.78 4.60
CA GLY A 39 15.54 -9.44 4.92
C GLY A 39 16.68 -9.17 3.93
N HIS A 40 16.42 -8.50 2.81
CA HIS A 40 17.50 -7.96 1.99
C HIS A 40 18.02 -6.64 2.57
N VAL A 41 19.32 -6.37 2.37
CA VAL A 41 19.94 -5.11 2.79
C VAL A 41 19.35 -3.99 1.92
N ALA A 42 18.61 -3.08 2.55
CA ALA A 42 18.09 -1.90 1.87
C ALA A 42 19.26 -1.14 1.25
N GLY A 43 19.22 -0.95 -0.07
CA GLY A 43 20.11 -0.02 -0.73
C GLY A 43 19.76 1.43 -0.42
N PRO A 44 20.30 2.37 -1.19
CA PRO A 44 20.08 3.80 -1.00
C PRO A 44 18.67 4.23 -1.46
N TYR A 45 17.61 3.51 -1.08
CA TYR A 45 16.27 4.04 -1.18
C TYR A 45 16.14 5.19 -0.18
N CYS A 46 15.75 6.35 -0.69
CA CYS A 46 15.70 7.57 0.09
C CYS A 46 14.66 7.40 1.21
N PRO A 47 15.07 7.40 2.50
CA PRO A 47 14.13 7.35 3.62
C PRO A 47 13.12 8.51 3.58
N ASP A 48 13.43 9.59 2.85
CA ASP A 48 12.51 10.73 2.66
C ASP A 48 11.32 10.41 1.73
N GLN A 49 11.43 9.41 0.84
CA GLN A 49 10.27 8.88 0.12
C GLN A 49 9.39 8.02 1.04
N ALA A 50 10.01 7.22 1.91
CA ALA A 50 9.35 6.42 2.95
C ALA A 50 8.67 7.29 4.03
N ALA A 51 9.28 8.42 4.40
CA ALA A 51 8.76 9.34 5.42
C ALA A 51 7.42 10.00 5.03
N ASN A 52 7.02 9.93 3.76
CA ASN A 52 5.71 10.38 3.27
C ASN A 52 4.66 9.27 3.22
N CYS A 53 4.99 8.03 3.61
CA CYS A 53 4.14 6.86 3.50
C CYS A 53 3.69 6.38 4.89
N GLY A 54 2.45 6.68 5.27
CA GLY A 54 1.90 6.35 6.59
C GLY A 54 1.48 4.89 6.80
N ALA A 55 1.62 4.03 5.79
CA ALA A 55 1.25 2.61 5.85
C ALA A 55 2.24 1.73 5.07
N VAL A 56 2.47 0.51 5.57
CA VAL A 56 3.25 -0.55 4.94
C VAL A 56 2.33 -1.73 4.67
N MET A 57 2.19 -2.11 3.40
CA MET A 57 1.49 -3.32 3.00
C MET A 57 2.51 -4.45 2.82
N ARG A 58 2.35 -5.56 3.54
CA ARG A 58 3.16 -6.76 3.37
C ARG A 58 2.44 -7.77 2.51
N PHE A 59 3.19 -8.36 1.60
CA PHE A 59 2.70 -9.40 0.72
C PHE A 59 3.57 -10.63 0.76
N GLU A 60 2.94 -11.79 0.60
CA GLU A 60 3.62 -13.01 0.23
C GLU A 60 3.65 -13.12 -1.30
N TRP A 61 4.84 -13.30 -1.87
CA TRP A 61 5.00 -13.55 -3.30
C TRP A 61 5.21 -15.04 -3.60
N THR A 62 4.34 -15.62 -4.43
CA THR A 62 4.37 -17.07 -4.75
C THR A 62 4.89 -17.38 -6.16
N GLY A 63 5.24 -16.36 -6.93
CA GLY A 63 5.62 -16.47 -8.34
C GLY A 63 7.13 -16.55 -8.55
N PRO A 64 7.60 -16.57 -9.81
CA PRO A 64 9.00 -16.49 -10.15
C PRO A 64 9.64 -15.19 -9.64
N VAL A 65 10.90 -15.28 -9.21
CA VAL A 65 11.75 -14.13 -8.86
C VAL A 65 12.88 -14.05 -9.88
N ILE A 66 12.99 -12.91 -10.55
CA ILE A 66 13.98 -12.65 -11.59
C ILE A 66 15.01 -11.68 -11.05
N GLN A 67 16.28 -12.04 -11.15
CA GLN A 67 17.39 -11.16 -10.74
C GLN A 67 17.71 -10.17 -11.86
N GLY A 68 17.85 -8.89 -11.51
CA GLY A 68 18.20 -7.83 -12.45
C GLY A 68 17.02 -6.97 -12.90
N SER A 69 17.30 -6.04 -13.83
CA SER A 69 16.38 -4.93 -14.10
C SER A 69 15.29 -5.22 -15.14
N ILE A 70 14.11 -4.63 -14.91
CA ILE A 70 12.94 -4.61 -15.80
C ILE A 70 13.22 -3.98 -17.16
N PHE A 71 14.28 -3.16 -17.28
CA PHE A 71 14.63 -2.47 -18.53
C PHE A 71 15.09 -3.42 -19.64
N ASN A 72 15.42 -4.67 -19.31
CA ASN A 72 15.73 -5.72 -20.27
C ASN A 72 14.47 -6.43 -20.82
N GLY A 73 13.29 -5.87 -20.55
CA GLY A 73 12.00 -6.47 -20.83
C GLY A 73 11.40 -7.09 -19.57
N TYR A 74 10.08 -7.06 -19.47
CA TYR A 74 9.36 -7.67 -18.36
C TYR A 74 8.12 -8.44 -18.84
N SER A 75 7.72 -9.43 -18.06
CA SER A 75 6.43 -10.10 -18.19
C SER A 75 5.63 -9.89 -16.89
N PRO A 76 4.29 -9.74 -16.98
CA PRO A 76 3.44 -9.80 -15.80
C PRO A 76 3.66 -11.08 -14.98
N ASN A 77 3.27 -11.06 -13.70
CA ASN A 77 3.37 -12.21 -12.80
C ASN A 77 4.82 -12.65 -12.49
N GLN A 78 5.78 -11.73 -12.59
CA GLN A 78 7.16 -11.89 -12.17
C GLN A 78 7.51 -10.84 -11.11
N LEU A 79 8.31 -11.22 -10.11
CA LEU A 79 8.93 -10.28 -9.18
C LEU A 79 10.36 -10.04 -9.67
N PHE A 80 10.69 -8.79 -9.96
CA PHE A 80 12.06 -8.39 -10.28
C PHE A 80 12.76 -7.98 -9.01
N ASP A 81 13.85 -8.67 -8.72
CA ASP A 81 14.78 -8.33 -7.66
C ASP A 81 15.87 -7.44 -8.26
N GLU A 82 15.69 -6.12 -8.11
CA GLU A 82 16.63 -5.08 -8.57
C GLU A 82 17.55 -4.63 -7.41
N HIS A 83 17.88 -5.52 -6.47
CA HIS A 83 18.76 -5.16 -5.36
C HIS A 83 20.07 -4.52 -5.83
N PRO A 84 20.52 -3.45 -5.15
CA PRO A 84 20.03 -2.96 -3.86
C PRO A 84 18.89 -1.91 -3.98
N HIS A 85 18.42 -1.59 -5.19
CA HIS A 85 17.55 -0.45 -5.42
C HIS A 85 16.11 -0.65 -4.95
N ARG A 86 15.49 -1.76 -5.36
CA ARG A 86 14.10 -2.12 -5.05
C ARG A 86 13.81 -3.56 -5.47
N ALA A 87 12.63 -4.04 -5.08
CA ALA A 87 11.90 -5.07 -5.78
C ALA A 87 10.79 -4.43 -6.63
N PHE A 88 10.45 -5.03 -7.76
CA PHE A 88 9.44 -4.47 -8.67
C PHE A 88 8.50 -5.54 -9.20
N ILE A 89 7.20 -5.24 -9.18
CA ILE A 89 6.15 -6.09 -9.77
C ILE A 89 5.49 -5.34 -10.92
N PRO A 90 5.60 -5.82 -12.16
CA PRO A 90 5.02 -5.12 -13.31
C PRO A 90 3.49 -5.06 -13.29
N ALA A 91 2.95 -3.98 -13.87
CA ALA A 91 1.52 -3.90 -14.18
C ALA A 91 1.08 -5.04 -15.13
N GLY A 92 -0.17 -5.44 -14.97
CA GLY A 92 -0.74 -6.64 -15.58
C GLY A 92 -0.62 -7.89 -14.70
N THR A 93 0.11 -7.82 -13.57
CA THR A 93 0.19 -8.92 -12.61
C THR A 93 -1.18 -9.17 -11.99
N ASN A 94 -1.69 -10.37 -12.11
CA ASN A 94 -3.04 -10.77 -11.68
C ASN A 94 -3.03 -11.99 -10.76
N SER A 95 -1.84 -12.48 -10.42
CA SER A 95 -1.62 -13.64 -9.56
C SER A 95 -0.33 -13.46 -8.76
N ASN A 96 -0.12 -14.36 -7.80
CA ASN A 96 1.10 -14.49 -6.99
C ASN A 96 1.38 -13.43 -5.93
N LEU A 97 0.53 -12.41 -5.79
CA LEU A 97 0.69 -11.36 -4.78
C LEU A 97 -0.43 -11.45 -3.73
N LYS A 98 -0.13 -12.03 -2.57
CA LYS A 98 -1.10 -12.18 -1.48
C LYS A 98 -0.86 -11.14 -0.41
N LEU A 99 -1.87 -10.33 -0.08
CA LEU A 99 -1.80 -9.40 1.04
C LEU A 99 -1.84 -10.19 2.36
N ILE A 100 -0.84 -10.02 3.21
CA ILE A 100 -0.75 -10.73 4.50
C ILE A 100 -0.81 -9.80 5.71
N GLU A 101 -0.49 -8.52 5.54
CA GLU A 101 -0.51 -7.55 6.63
C GLU A 101 -0.60 -6.12 6.09
N ILE A 102 -1.23 -5.24 6.87
CA ILE A 102 -1.13 -3.79 6.72
C ILE A 102 -0.69 -3.23 8.07
N VAL A 103 0.45 -2.54 8.09
CA VAL A 103 1.01 -1.93 9.30
C VAL A 103 1.00 -0.43 9.13
N LEU A 104 0.43 0.30 10.08
CA LEU A 104 0.53 1.76 10.10
C LEU A 104 1.87 2.17 10.71
N VAL A 105 2.53 3.14 10.07
CA VAL A 105 3.80 3.68 10.58
C VAL A 105 3.54 4.41 11.90
N ARG A 106 4.53 4.41 12.80
CA ARG A 106 4.41 5.04 14.13
C ARG A 106 3.95 6.49 14.00
N GLY A 107 2.83 6.82 14.64
CA GLY A 107 2.24 8.16 14.62
C GLY A 107 1.16 8.35 13.55
N CYS A 108 0.97 7.38 12.65
CA CYS A 108 -0.16 7.32 11.74
C CYS A 108 -1.31 6.48 12.32
N SER A 109 -2.51 6.75 11.83
CA SER A 109 -3.75 6.07 12.22
C SER A 109 -4.68 5.89 11.03
N TRP A 110 -5.71 5.07 11.18
CA TRP A 110 -6.77 4.96 10.17
C TRP A 110 -7.58 6.25 10.00
N GLU A 111 -7.48 7.22 10.92
CA GLU A 111 -8.05 8.55 10.71
C GLU A 111 -7.41 9.27 9.52
N ASP A 112 -6.14 8.98 9.22
CA ASP A 112 -5.41 9.59 8.09
C ASP A 112 -5.94 9.10 6.73
N ALA A 113 -6.73 8.02 6.71
CA ALA A 113 -7.43 7.53 5.53
C ALA A 113 -8.81 8.20 5.32
N ILE A 114 -9.31 8.96 6.29
CA ILE A 114 -10.66 9.54 6.25
C ILE A 114 -10.62 10.86 5.48
N VAL A 115 -11.23 10.85 4.29
CA VAL A 115 -11.52 12.08 3.53
C VAL A 115 -12.68 12.80 4.18
N ASP A 116 -12.43 14.00 4.68
CA ASP A 116 -13.49 14.84 5.23
C ASP A 116 -14.44 15.32 4.12
N PRO A 117 -15.76 15.36 4.38
CA PRO A 117 -16.69 15.99 3.46
C PRO A 117 -16.33 17.47 3.28
N SER A 118 -16.30 17.93 2.02
CA SER A 118 -15.85 19.27 1.61
C SER A 118 -16.71 20.44 2.13
N PHE A 119 -17.87 20.17 2.75
CA PHE A 119 -18.72 21.18 3.37
C PHE A 119 -18.78 20.97 4.88
N SER A 120 -18.16 21.86 5.65
CA SER A 120 -18.30 21.85 7.10
C SER A 120 -18.33 23.26 7.70
N LEU A 121 -19.50 23.64 8.23
CA LEU A 121 -19.68 24.72 9.21
C LEU A 121 -18.98 24.44 10.54
N ALA A 122 -18.38 23.25 10.72
CA ALA A 122 -17.81 22.77 11.98
C ALA A 122 -16.53 23.51 12.41
N ASN A 123 -15.93 24.34 11.55
CA ASN A 123 -14.80 25.19 11.93
C ASN A 123 -15.22 26.43 12.74
N LEU A 124 -16.52 26.73 12.80
CA LEU A 124 -17.05 27.91 13.49
C LEU A 124 -17.66 27.59 14.87
N CYS A 125 -17.80 26.31 15.23
CA CYS A 125 -18.50 25.91 16.46
C CYS A 125 -17.85 24.68 17.10
N SER A 126 -17.29 24.83 18.30
CA SER A 126 -16.56 23.78 19.03
C SER A 126 -17.39 22.51 19.30
N TRP A 127 -18.71 22.67 19.50
CA TRP A 127 -19.63 21.54 19.64
C TRP A 127 -19.68 20.67 18.37
N LEU A 128 -19.72 21.30 17.19
CA LEU A 128 -19.68 20.58 15.90
C LEU A 128 -18.30 19.96 15.67
N SER A 129 -17.22 20.61 16.10
CA SER A 129 -15.86 20.05 16.03
C SER A 129 -15.71 18.79 16.89
N SER A 130 -16.25 18.79 18.12
CA SER A 130 -16.20 17.62 19.02
C SER A 130 -16.98 16.42 18.47
N LYS A 131 -18.17 16.65 17.89
CA LYS A 131 -18.95 15.60 17.21
C LYS A 131 -18.22 15.05 15.99
N ARG A 132 -17.51 15.90 15.25
CA ARG A 132 -16.68 15.48 14.12
C ARG A 132 -15.51 14.61 14.55
N ALA A 133 -14.83 14.95 15.66
CA ALA A 133 -13.76 14.12 16.21
C ALA A 133 -14.27 12.73 16.62
N GLY A 134 -15.38 12.66 17.38
CA GLY A 134 -15.99 11.38 17.75
C GLY A 134 -16.46 10.56 16.55
N TRP A 135 -16.96 11.21 15.50
CA TRP A 135 -17.31 10.54 14.24
C TRP A 135 -16.06 10.00 13.51
N ARG A 136 -14.97 10.78 13.42
CA ARG A 136 -13.71 10.34 12.78
C ARG A 136 -13.15 9.12 13.47
N GLN A 137 -13.10 9.13 14.81
CA GLN A 137 -12.65 7.99 15.59
C GLN A 137 -13.50 6.75 15.32
N ALA A 138 -14.83 6.88 15.37
CA ALA A 138 -15.74 5.75 15.10
C ALA A 138 -15.63 5.21 13.66
N VAL A 139 -15.31 6.05 12.68
CA VAL A 139 -15.04 5.62 11.30
C VAL A 139 -13.68 4.94 11.20
N ALA A 140 -12.66 5.43 11.90
CA ALA A 140 -11.34 4.83 11.93
C ALA A 140 -11.36 3.43 12.58
N GLU A 141 -12.07 3.27 13.69
CA GLU A 141 -12.26 1.96 14.36
C GLU A 141 -12.93 0.94 13.42
N ARG A 142 -14.00 1.36 12.71
CA ARG A 142 -14.65 0.50 11.70
C ARG A 142 -13.74 0.16 10.53
N LEU A 143 -12.93 1.14 10.10
CA LEU A 143 -11.96 0.93 9.02
C LEU A 143 -10.89 -0.08 9.47
N GLU A 144 -10.42 0.02 10.70
CA GLU A 144 -9.46 -0.92 11.28
C GLU A 144 -10.01 -2.34 11.31
N GLU A 145 -11.23 -2.53 11.81
CA GLU A 145 -11.92 -3.83 11.82
C GLU A 145 -12.11 -4.39 10.41
N GLU A 146 -12.53 -3.54 9.46
CA GLU A 146 -12.69 -3.93 8.06
C GLU A 146 -11.35 -4.38 7.45
N MET A 147 -10.28 -3.62 7.67
CA MET A 147 -8.95 -3.94 7.14
C MET A 147 -8.41 -5.24 7.75
N ALA A 148 -8.58 -5.44 9.07
CA ALA A 148 -8.24 -6.67 9.74
C ALA A 148 -9.01 -7.87 9.16
N ALA A 149 -10.32 -7.71 8.94
CA ALA A 149 -11.15 -8.75 8.33
C ALA A 149 -10.73 -9.07 6.88
N ILE A 150 -10.41 -8.07 6.07
CA ILE A 150 -9.91 -8.27 4.70
C ILE A 150 -8.57 -9.01 4.73
N VAL A 151 -7.60 -8.53 5.53
CA VAL A 151 -6.26 -9.12 5.66
C VAL A 151 -6.34 -10.57 6.15
N ALA A 152 -7.25 -10.89 7.06
CA ALA A 152 -7.46 -12.26 7.54
C ALA A 152 -7.85 -13.24 6.42
N THR A 153 -8.47 -12.76 5.33
CA THR A 153 -8.76 -13.59 4.15
C THR A 153 -7.56 -13.80 3.21
N GLN A 154 -6.46 -13.09 3.46
CA GLN A 154 -5.24 -13.08 2.64
C GLN A 154 -5.50 -12.95 1.13
N PRO A 155 -6.17 -11.86 0.71
CA PRO A 155 -6.63 -11.74 -0.67
C PRO A 155 -5.43 -11.62 -1.63
N ASN A 156 -5.61 -12.18 -2.83
CA ASN A 156 -4.71 -11.86 -3.94
C ASN A 156 -4.99 -10.44 -4.43
N ILE A 157 -3.91 -9.67 -4.65
CA ILE A 157 -3.95 -8.31 -5.17
C ILE A 157 -3.40 -8.32 -6.59
N SER A 158 -4.11 -7.65 -7.50
CA SER A 158 -3.64 -7.44 -8.87
C SER A 158 -2.93 -6.10 -9.01
N VAL A 159 -1.86 -6.02 -9.81
CA VAL A 159 -1.21 -4.76 -10.22
C VAL A 159 -1.76 -4.38 -11.59
N CYS A 160 -2.56 -3.33 -11.64
CA CYS A 160 -3.28 -2.87 -12.82
C CYS A 160 -2.61 -1.64 -13.43
N VAL A 161 -2.79 -1.46 -14.74
CA VAL A 161 -2.56 -0.17 -15.39
C VAL A 161 -3.61 0.85 -14.88
N PRO A 162 -3.26 2.14 -14.80
CA PRO A 162 -4.21 3.18 -14.42
C PRO A 162 -5.36 3.35 -15.43
#